data_AF-A0A2E0TJC8-F1
#
_entry.id   AF-A0A2E0TJC8-F1
#
_cell.length_a   1.000
_cell.length_b   1.000
_cell.length_c   1.000
_cell.angle_alpha   90.00
_cell.angle_beta   90.00
_cell.angle_gamma   90.00
#
_symmetry.space_group_name_H-M   'P 1'
#
loop_
_entity.id
_entity.type
_entity.pdbx_description
1 polymer ?
#
loop_
_entity_poly.entity_id
_entity_poly.type
_entity_poly.pdbx_seq_one_letter_code
_entity_poly.pdbx_strand_id
1 'polypeptide(L)'
;MDERALLELGREVAAEQDAALEERDDLRAVRARLLRRRARRWHVGRWVAAATLAAAAAGALISWGTRPAPPIGFEVAGEPGREGAWMAADETPRELRFSDGSRVELAPGAGLRVSALGPEGARLDLQRGSARVEVRHRSEDTRWAVHAGPFEVRVVGTAFDVSWDGERFALALEEGRVRISGPTLNERVVDAGETVRVALSERRVEIVQAEPAPAEPRTANARGAEPEPAPRVEERTDAERAEAPRPTPRRRARIDWRRLAREGRHADALEVADWDRVLATGGPEDLVLLGNAARLGGAPARARAALTALRMRHPGTPQAAEAAFLLGRLALGAGRAADAAAWFERAVAESPDGPQRMVAAGRRIEAYERAGNEIAARRAARSYLARHPEGPHAAEARRLVAETTPLAAPTRPARSAGRQGPERLAPAPLAPPSLPE
;
A
#
# COMPACT_ATOMS: atom_id res chain seq x y z
N MET A 1 -75.77 53.76 60.12
CA MET A 1 -74.66 53.72 59.14
C MET A 1 -75.25 53.26 57.83
N ASP A 2 -74.98 54.01 56.77
CA ASP A 2 -75.55 53.81 55.44
C ASP A 2 -74.83 52.66 54.72
N GLU A 3 -75.56 51.79 54.01
CA GLU A 3 -75.02 50.57 53.37
C GLU A 3 -73.92 50.91 52.34
N ARG A 4 -74.01 52.10 51.72
CA ARG A 4 -72.99 52.64 50.83
C ARG A 4 -71.66 52.92 51.52
N ALA A 5 -71.68 53.41 52.76
CA ALA A 5 -70.46 53.71 53.50
C ALA A 5 -69.68 52.43 53.89
N LEU A 6 -70.39 51.33 54.14
CA LEU A 6 -69.78 50.02 54.41
C LEU A 6 -69.16 49.41 53.14
N LEU A 7 -69.79 49.60 51.98
CA LEU A 7 -69.23 49.15 50.70
C LEU A 7 -68.01 49.98 50.27
N GLU A 8 -68.01 51.28 50.57
CA GLU A 8 -66.88 52.17 50.31
C GLU A 8 -65.68 51.84 51.20
N LEU A 9 -65.90 51.64 52.50
CA LEU A 9 -64.87 51.16 53.44
C LEU A 9 -64.36 49.77 53.04
N GLY A 10 -65.23 48.87 52.58
CA GLY A 10 -64.84 47.56 52.09
C GLY A 10 -63.93 47.60 50.86
N ARG A 11 -64.15 48.55 49.95
CA ARG A 11 -63.27 48.76 48.78
C ARG A 11 -61.93 49.38 49.16
N GLU A 12 -61.93 50.32 50.11
CA GLU A 12 -60.71 50.96 50.60
C GLU A 12 -59.81 49.96 51.33
N VAL A 13 -60.39 49.11 52.18
CA VAL A 13 -59.66 48.02 52.85
C VAL A 13 -59.13 46.99 51.85
N ALA A 14 -59.90 46.64 50.81
CA ALA A 14 -59.42 45.74 49.77
C ALA A 14 -58.24 46.33 48.97
N ALA A 15 -58.31 47.62 48.63
CA ALA A 15 -57.24 48.31 47.91
C ALA A 15 -55.93 48.39 48.74
N GLU A 16 -56.03 48.66 50.04
CA GLU A 16 -54.87 48.64 50.95
C GLU A 16 -54.31 47.23 51.16
N GLN A 17 -55.17 46.21 51.22
CA GLN A 17 -54.71 44.82 51.30
C GLN A 17 -54.01 44.36 50.02
N ASP A 18 -54.50 44.78 48.85
CA ASP A 18 -53.87 44.49 47.56
C ASP A 18 -52.51 45.20 47.41
N ALA A 19 -52.41 46.48 47.83
CA ALA A 19 -51.15 47.22 47.84
C ALA A 19 -50.10 46.60 48.79
N ALA A 20 -50.52 46.15 49.98
CA ALA A 20 -49.63 45.46 50.94
C ALA A 20 -49.20 44.05 50.46
N LEU A 21 -49.97 43.42 49.56
CA LEU A 21 -49.61 42.14 48.93
C LEU A 21 -48.59 42.33 47.78
N GLU A 22 -48.67 43.45 47.04
CA GLU A 22 -47.68 43.82 46.01
C GLU A 22 -46.30 44.14 46.60
N GLU A 23 -46.24 44.81 47.77
CA GLU A 23 -44.98 45.08 48.48
C GLU A 23 -44.29 43.79 49.00
N ARG A 24 -45.05 42.69 49.15
CA ARG A 24 -44.53 41.36 49.53
C ARG A 24 -44.08 40.51 48.35
N ASP A 25 -44.31 40.92 47.10
CA ASP A 25 -43.88 40.18 45.90
C ASP A 25 -42.36 40.29 45.62
N ASP A 26 -41.69 41.28 46.23
CA ASP A 26 -40.23 41.42 46.19
C ASP A 26 -39.50 40.21 46.81
N LEU A 27 -40.12 39.52 47.77
CA LEU A 27 -39.55 38.32 48.39
C LEU A 27 -39.60 37.09 47.47
N ARG A 28 -40.55 37.02 46.51
CA ARG A 28 -40.58 35.96 45.48
C ARG A 28 -39.49 36.18 44.44
N ALA A 29 -39.24 37.42 44.04
CA ALA A 29 -38.17 37.78 43.11
C ALA A 29 -36.76 37.48 43.68
N VAL A 30 -36.54 37.75 44.97
CA VAL A 30 -35.27 37.45 45.66
C VAL A 30 -35.06 35.93 45.84
N ARG A 31 -36.12 35.18 46.17
CA ARG A 31 -36.06 33.71 46.30
C ARG A 31 -35.80 33.01 44.95
N ALA A 32 -36.35 33.54 43.85
CA ALA A 32 -36.07 33.07 42.49
C ALA A 32 -34.62 33.34 42.03
N ARG A 33 -34.01 34.45 42.47
CA ARG A 33 -32.60 34.79 42.17
C ARG A 33 -31.60 33.92 42.93
N LEU A 34 -31.90 33.52 44.17
CA LEU A 34 -31.02 32.66 44.98
C LEU A 34 -31.06 31.18 44.52
N LEU A 35 -32.22 30.66 44.08
CA LEU A 35 -32.34 29.28 43.61
C LEU A 35 -31.73 29.06 42.20
N ARG A 36 -31.63 30.11 41.36
CA ARG A 36 -30.98 30.03 40.04
C ARG A 36 -29.45 29.92 40.11
N ARG A 37 -28.79 30.32 41.20
CA ARG A 37 -27.32 30.16 41.35
C ARG A 37 -26.90 28.76 41.81
N ARG A 38 -27.80 27.94 42.37
CA ARG A 38 -27.48 26.58 42.85
C ARG A 38 -27.89 25.45 41.88
N ALA A 39 -28.83 25.70 40.97
CA ALA A 39 -29.28 24.70 39.98
C ALA A 39 -28.41 24.63 38.69
N ARG A 40 -27.44 25.54 38.49
CA ARG A 40 -26.53 25.53 37.32
C ARG A 40 -25.23 24.73 37.53
N ARG A 41 -25.17 23.84 38.52
CA ARG A 41 -24.06 22.87 38.67
C ARG A 41 -24.49 21.41 38.47
N TRP A 42 -25.79 21.10 38.52
CA TRP A 42 -26.28 19.72 38.35
C TRP A 42 -26.73 19.36 36.93
N HIS A 43 -27.17 20.32 36.11
CA HIS A 43 -27.50 20.02 34.71
C HIS A 43 -26.26 19.93 33.80
N VAL A 44 -25.17 20.66 34.09
CA VAL A 44 -23.92 20.55 33.32
C VAL A 44 -23.27 19.17 33.53
N GLY A 45 -23.32 18.61 34.75
CA GLY A 45 -22.79 17.27 35.02
C GLY A 45 -23.54 16.14 34.28
N ARG A 46 -24.87 16.23 34.15
CA ARG A 46 -25.68 15.22 33.42
C ARG A 46 -25.48 15.31 31.91
N TRP A 47 -25.36 16.50 31.34
CA TRP A 47 -25.07 16.66 29.91
C TRP A 47 -23.62 16.32 29.56
N VAL A 48 -22.65 16.57 30.45
CA VAL A 48 -21.26 16.11 30.28
C VAL A 48 -21.16 14.59 30.40
N ALA A 49 -21.84 13.96 31.36
CA ALA A 49 -21.85 12.50 31.51
C ALA A 49 -22.57 11.78 30.35
N ALA A 50 -23.64 12.36 29.80
CA ALA A 50 -24.31 11.83 28.61
C ALA A 50 -23.47 12.03 27.34
N ALA A 51 -22.77 13.16 27.22
CA ALA A 51 -21.85 13.41 26.11
C ALA A 51 -20.61 12.51 26.15
N THR A 52 -20.07 12.21 27.33
CA THR A 52 -18.95 11.25 27.46
C THR A 52 -19.38 9.81 27.17
N LEU A 53 -20.59 9.39 27.58
CA LEU A 53 -21.14 8.08 27.22
C LEU A 53 -21.42 7.97 25.72
N ALA A 54 -21.97 9.02 25.09
CA ALA A 54 -22.18 9.06 23.65
C ALA A 54 -20.85 9.09 22.87
N ALA A 55 -19.85 9.83 23.34
CA ALA A 55 -18.51 9.84 22.75
C ALA A 55 -17.78 8.50 22.96
N ALA A 56 -17.96 7.83 24.10
CA ALA A 56 -17.43 6.50 24.34
C ALA A 56 -18.13 5.44 23.48
N ALA A 57 -19.45 5.54 23.29
CA ALA A 57 -20.21 4.65 22.40
C ALA A 57 -19.86 4.89 20.92
N ALA A 58 -19.71 6.16 20.50
CA ALA A 58 -19.24 6.50 19.17
C ALA A 58 -17.79 6.07 18.95
N GLY A 59 -16.91 6.26 19.95
CA GLY A 59 -15.55 5.75 19.95
C GLY A 59 -15.49 4.23 19.90
N ALA A 60 -16.38 3.54 20.61
CA ALA A 60 -16.50 2.09 20.57
C ALA A 60 -17.02 1.61 19.21
N LEU A 61 -18.02 2.27 18.62
CA LEU A 61 -18.56 1.96 17.29
C LEU A 61 -17.55 2.24 16.17
N ILE A 62 -16.82 3.36 16.24
CA ILE A 62 -15.72 3.67 15.33
C ILE A 62 -14.60 2.64 15.51
N SER A 63 -14.21 2.32 16.76
CA SER A 63 -13.19 1.30 17.03
C SER A 63 -13.61 -0.10 16.56
N TRP A 64 -14.90 -0.41 16.59
CA TRP A 64 -15.47 -1.68 16.14
C TRP A 64 -15.52 -1.75 14.61
N GLY A 65 -15.86 -0.63 13.95
CA GLY A 65 -15.82 -0.51 12.49
C GLY A 65 -14.41 -0.42 11.91
N THR A 66 -13.40 -0.06 12.71
CA THR A 66 -11.99 -0.01 12.30
C THR A 66 -11.15 -1.19 12.81
N ARG A 67 -11.76 -2.26 13.34
CA ARG A 67 -10.97 -3.45 13.70
C ARG A 67 -10.46 -4.08 12.40
N PRO A 68 -9.14 -4.19 12.19
CA PRO A 68 -8.61 -4.92 11.05
C PRO A 68 -9.15 -6.35 11.13
N ALA A 69 -9.65 -6.86 9.99
CA ALA A 69 -10.06 -8.25 9.92
C ALA A 69 -8.89 -9.15 10.36
N PRO A 70 -9.15 -10.26 11.07
CA PRO A 70 -8.09 -11.18 11.42
C PRO A 70 -7.41 -11.69 10.14
N PRO A 71 -6.07 -11.84 10.13
CA PRO A 71 -5.37 -12.38 8.98
C PRO A 71 -5.84 -13.82 8.71
N ILE A 72 -5.76 -14.23 7.45
CA ILE A 72 -6.09 -15.59 7.05
C ILE A 72 -5.13 -16.56 7.75
N GLY A 73 -5.68 -17.58 8.41
CA GLY A 73 -4.92 -18.70 8.93
C GLY A 73 -4.88 -19.85 7.92
N PHE A 74 -3.98 -20.79 8.10
CA PHE A 74 -3.98 -22.03 7.34
C PHE A 74 -3.67 -23.23 8.22
N GLU A 75 -4.11 -24.40 7.79
CA GLU A 75 -3.87 -25.68 8.43
C GLU A 75 -3.21 -26.64 7.45
N VAL A 76 -2.36 -27.52 7.97
CA VAL A 76 -1.65 -28.55 7.22
C VAL A 76 -1.97 -29.88 7.88
N ALA A 77 -2.62 -30.78 7.14
CA ALA A 77 -3.06 -32.07 7.68
C ALA A 77 -3.87 -31.96 9.01
N GLY A 78 -4.62 -30.87 9.19
CA GLY A 78 -5.45 -30.61 10.38
C GLY A 78 -4.75 -29.87 11.53
N GLU A 79 -3.46 -29.56 11.39
CA GLU A 79 -2.71 -28.78 12.39
C GLU A 79 -2.51 -27.32 11.94
N PRO A 80 -2.61 -26.33 12.85
CA PRO A 80 -2.43 -24.92 12.50
C PRO A 80 -1.01 -24.63 12.00
N GLY A 81 -0.93 -24.10 10.78
CA GLY A 81 0.30 -23.67 10.16
C GLY A 81 0.79 -22.32 10.71
N ARG A 82 2.09 -22.06 10.54
CA ARG A 82 2.71 -20.77 10.90
C ARG A 82 3.27 -20.09 9.67
N GLU A 83 3.08 -18.77 9.58
CA GLU A 83 3.74 -17.96 8.56
C GLU A 83 5.26 -18.15 8.60
N GLY A 84 5.88 -18.22 7.44
CA GLY A 84 7.31 -18.48 7.25
C GLY A 84 7.71 -19.95 7.35
N ALA A 85 6.80 -20.85 7.77
CA ALA A 85 7.11 -22.28 7.85
C ALA A 85 7.32 -22.90 6.46
N TRP A 86 8.41 -23.65 6.34
CA TRP A 86 8.73 -24.45 5.17
C TRP A 86 7.91 -25.74 5.17
N MET A 87 7.29 -26.07 4.05
CA MET A 87 6.53 -27.31 3.87
C MET A 87 7.04 -28.05 2.65
N ALA A 88 7.56 -29.25 2.88
CA ALA A 88 7.87 -30.20 1.82
C ALA A 88 6.81 -31.31 1.83
N ALA A 89 6.22 -31.57 0.67
CA ALA A 89 5.53 -32.81 0.40
C ALA A 89 6.60 -33.83 0.00
N ASP A 90 6.90 -34.79 0.88
CA ASP A 90 7.95 -35.78 0.63
C ASP A 90 7.40 -36.84 -0.36
N GLU A 91 6.88 -37.96 0.12
CA GLU A 91 6.37 -39.05 -0.72
C GLU A 91 4.84 -38.98 -0.96
N THR A 92 4.11 -38.23 -0.14
CA THR A 92 2.65 -38.10 -0.24
C THR A 92 2.24 -36.64 -0.53
N PRO A 93 1.16 -36.43 -1.30
CA PRO A 93 0.62 -35.10 -1.50
C PRO A 93 0.24 -34.46 -0.16
N ARG A 94 0.44 -33.14 -0.04
CA ARG A 94 0.05 -32.38 1.16
C ARG A 94 -0.96 -31.31 0.81
N GLU A 95 -2.11 -31.36 1.48
CA GLU A 95 -3.15 -30.32 1.37
C GLU A 95 -2.98 -29.26 2.47
N LEU A 96 -3.01 -28.00 2.06
CA LEU A 96 -3.10 -26.83 2.91
C LEU A 96 -4.49 -26.22 2.76
N ARG A 97 -5.18 -26.00 3.89
CA ARG A 97 -6.52 -25.42 3.92
C ARG A 97 -6.46 -24.07 4.61
N PHE A 98 -6.98 -23.04 3.95
CA PHE A 98 -6.96 -21.69 4.47
C PHE A 98 -8.33 -21.31 5.05
N SER A 99 -8.33 -20.43 6.05
CA SER A 99 -9.55 -19.99 6.73
C SER A 99 -10.49 -19.17 5.83
N ASP A 100 -10.03 -18.73 4.67
CA ASP A 100 -10.84 -18.08 3.65
C ASP A 100 -11.60 -19.06 2.74
N GLY A 101 -11.32 -20.37 2.85
CA GLY A 101 -11.87 -21.43 2.02
C GLY A 101 -10.99 -21.78 0.81
N SER A 102 -9.86 -21.11 0.64
CA SER A 102 -8.86 -21.41 -0.38
C SER A 102 -8.09 -22.68 -0.02
N ARG A 103 -7.59 -23.40 -1.03
CA ARG A 103 -6.88 -24.67 -0.88
C ARG A 103 -5.64 -24.72 -1.75
N VAL A 104 -4.60 -25.36 -1.23
CA VAL A 104 -3.38 -25.64 -1.99
C VAL A 104 -3.00 -27.09 -1.78
N GLU A 105 -2.91 -27.84 -2.86
CA GLU A 105 -2.44 -29.22 -2.84
C GLU A 105 -1.04 -29.29 -3.44
N LEU A 106 -0.07 -29.72 -2.64
CA LEU A 106 1.31 -29.93 -3.05
C LEU A 106 1.48 -31.36 -3.55
N ALA A 107 2.01 -31.52 -4.75
CA ALA A 107 2.38 -32.83 -5.27
C ALA A 107 3.61 -33.38 -4.51
N PRO A 108 3.82 -34.71 -4.52
CA PRO A 108 5.03 -35.31 -3.95
C PRO A 108 6.31 -34.68 -4.53
N GLY A 109 7.30 -34.43 -3.67
CA GLY A 109 8.53 -33.71 -3.99
C GLY A 109 8.40 -32.19 -4.11
N ALA A 110 7.22 -31.60 -3.89
CA ALA A 110 7.03 -30.15 -3.95
C ALA A 110 7.36 -29.45 -2.63
N GLY A 111 7.98 -28.28 -2.73
CA GLY A 111 8.38 -27.45 -1.60
C GLY A 111 7.75 -26.07 -1.66
N LEU A 112 6.92 -25.73 -0.67
CA LEU A 112 6.20 -24.47 -0.57
C LEU A 112 6.45 -23.79 0.78
N ARG A 113 6.54 -22.48 0.77
CA ARG A 113 6.52 -21.65 1.98
C ARG A 113 5.38 -20.66 1.92
N VAL A 114 4.61 -20.53 3.00
CA VAL A 114 3.67 -19.41 3.17
C VAL A 114 4.48 -18.23 3.69
N SER A 115 4.76 -17.25 2.85
CA SER A 115 5.68 -16.15 3.15
C SER A 115 5.00 -14.91 3.72
N ALA A 116 3.68 -14.78 3.56
CA ALA A 116 2.88 -13.76 4.23
C ALA A 116 1.41 -14.18 4.38
N LEU A 117 0.80 -13.83 5.51
CA LEU A 117 -0.63 -13.97 5.74
C LEU A 117 -1.24 -12.60 6.05
N GLY A 118 -2.29 -12.22 5.31
CA GLY A 118 -3.00 -10.96 5.50
C GLY A 118 -4.51 -11.18 5.64
N PRO A 119 -5.26 -10.14 6.04
CA PRO A 119 -6.73 -10.19 6.05
C PRO A 119 -7.33 -10.34 4.64
N GLU A 120 -6.57 -9.96 3.62
CA GLU A 120 -6.99 -9.89 2.23
C GLU A 120 -6.54 -11.12 1.41
N GLY A 121 -5.61 -11.94 1.90
CA GLY A 121 -5.06 -13.06 1.14
C GLY A 121 -3.73 -13.56 1.69
N ALA A 122 -3.07 -14.44 0.93
CA ALA A 122 -1.79 -15.04 1.30
C ALA A 122 -0.75 -14.90 0.18
N ARG A 123 0.53 -14.89 0.57
CA ARG A 123 1.67 -15.03 -0.35
C ARG A 123 2.33 -16.38 -0.15
N LEU A 124 2.51 -17.10 -1.25
CA LEU A 124 3.11 -18.42 -1.29
C LEU A 124 4.39 -18.40 -2.13
N ASP A 125 5.43 -19.09 -1.69
CA ASP A 125 6.67 -19.27 -2.43
C ASP A 125 6.87 -20.76 -2.75
N LEU A 126 6.68 -21.15 -4.00
CA LEU A 126 6.98 -22.48 -4.54
C LEU A 126 8.45 -22.51 -4.99
N GLN A 127 9.30 -23.26 -4.28
CA GLN A 127 10.72 -23.35 -4.62
C GLN A 127 11.01 -24.48 -5.62
N ARG A 128 10.22 -25.56 -5.59
CA ARG A 128 10.36 -26.72 -6.49
C ARG A 128 9.07 -27.53 -6.49
N GLY A 129 8.79 -28.21 -7.60
CA GLY A 129 7.68 -29.17 -7.76
C GLY A 129 6.43 -28.51 -8.33
N SER A 130 5.28 -29.15 -8.13
CA SER A 130 3.98 -28.68 -8.63
C SER A 130 2.97 -28.54 -7.49
N ALA A 131 2.07 -27.58 -7.65
CA ALA A 131 0.98 -27.31 -6.73
C ALA A 131 -0.30 -26.99 -7.50
N ARG A 132 -1.42 -27.55 -7.03
CA ARG A 132 -2.76 -27.12 -7.42
C ARG A 132 -3.26 -26.07 -6.45
N VAL A 133 -3.66 -24.92 -6.96
CA VAL A 133 -4.07 -23.77 -6.14
C VAL A 133 -5.51 -23.39 -6.51
N GLU A 134 -6.39 -23.42 -5.51
CA GLU A 134 -7.79 -23.03 -5.62
C GLU A 134 -8.06 -21.88 -4.67
N VAL A 135 -8.16 -20.67 -5.22
CA VAL A 135 -8.41 -19.45 -4.44
C VAL A 135 -9.88 -19.07 -4.50
N ARG A 136 -10.49 -18.85 -3.33
CA ARG A 136 -11.87 -18.38 -3.22
C ARG A 136 -11.92 -16.85 -3.25
N HIS A 137 -12.70 -16.29 -4.17
CA HIS A 137 -12.99 -14.87 -4.18
C HIS A 137 -13.92 -14.49 -3.02
N ARG A 138 -13.43 -13.71 -2.05
CA ARG A 138 -14.22 -13.26 -0.89
C ARG A 138 -14.78 -11.85 -1.07
N SER A 139 -13.97 -10.96 -1.63
CA SER A 139 -14.28 -9.55 -1.87
C SER A 139 -13.33 -8.95 -2.92
N GLU A 140 -13.60 -7.75 -3.39
CA GLU A 140 -12.73 -7.01 -4.33
C GLU A 140 -11.29 -6.82 -3.80
N ASP A 141 -11.10 -6.89 -2.49
CA ASP A 141 -9.79 -6.76 -1.85
C ASP A 141 -8.99 -8.08 -1.80
N THR A 142 -9.54 -9.19 -2.30
CA THR A 142 -8.85 -10.50 -2.26
C THR A 142 -7.52 -10.43 -3.03
N ARG A 143 -6.40 -10.69 -2.34
CA ARG A 143 -5.03 -10.54 -2.87
C ARG A 143 -4.19 -11.79 -2.59
N TRP A 144 -4.18 -12.71 -3.54
CA TRP A 144 -3.32 -13.89 -3.48
C TRP A 144 -2.16 -13.77 -4.46
N ALA A 145 -0.97 -14.21 -4.03
CA ALA A 145 0.23 -14.22 -4.87
C ALA A 145 1.00 -15.52 -4.68
N VAL A 146 1.35 -16.18 -5.79
CA VAL A 146 2.20 -17.37 -5.81
C VAL A 146 3.48 -17.04 -6.55
N HIS A 147 4.62 -17.14 -5.85
CA HIS A 147 5.95 -17.00 -6.41
C HIS A 147 6.48 -18.37 -6.79
N ALA A 148 6.78 -18.58 -8.06
CA ALA A 148 7.38 -19.80 -8.58
C ALA A 148 8.73 -19.43 -9.20
N GLY A 149 9.81 -19.58 -8.44
CA GLY A 149 11.12 -19.03 -8.81
C GLY A 149 11.06 -17.52 -9.07
N PRO A 150 11.45 -17.01 -10.25
CA PRO A 150 11.42 -15.59 -10.57
C PRO A 150 10.05 -15.12 -11.08
N PHE A 151 9.04 -15.99 -11.15
CA PHE A 151 7.70 -15.66 -11.63
C PHE A 151 6.76 -15.37 -10.47
N GLU A 152 5.96 -14.31 -10.59
CA GLU A 152 4.89 -13.96 -9.66
C GLU A 152 3.54 -14.12 -10.36
N VAL A 153 2.66 -14.91 -9.75
CA VAL A 153 1.31 -15.22 -10.20
C VAL A 153 0.31 -14.58 -9.23
N ARG A 154 -0.39 -13.53 -9.66
CA ARG A 154 -1.39 -12.83 -8.83
C ARG A 154 -2.80 -13.26 -9.19
N VAL A 155 -3.58 -13.60 -8.17
CA VAL A 155 -4.92 -14.16 -8.33
C VAL A 155 -5.90 -13.63 -7.29
N VAL A 156 -7.18 -13.73 -7.62
CA VAL A 156 -8.31 -13.17 -6.85
C VAL A 156 -9.40 -14.21 -6.61
N GLY A 157 -9.56 -15.16 -7.52
CA GLY A 157 -10.56 -16.22 -7.47
C GLY A 157 -10.36 -17.16 -8.66
N THR A 158 -9.43 -18.10 -8.54
CA THR A 158 -8.96 -18.91 -9.66
C THR A 158 -8.61 -20.31 -9.22
N ALA A 159 -8.77 -21.27 -10.12
CA ALA A 159 -8.26 -22.62 -9.99
C ALA A 159 -7.19 -22.84 -11.07
N PHE A 160 -5.98 -23.20 -10.67
CA PHE A 160 -4.87 -23.42 -11.60
C PHE A 160 -3.82 -24.38 -11.02
N ASP A 161 -3.09 -25.01 -11.94
CA ASP A 161 -1.89 -25.78 -11.62
C ASP A 161 -0.65 -24.97 -11.96
N VAL A 162 0.33 -24.99 -11.06
CA VAL A 162 1.62 -24.31 -11.24
C VAL A 162 2.76 -25.27 -10.93
N SER A 163 3.81 -25.24 -11.76
CA SER A 163 5.01 -26.05 -11.57
C SER A 163 6.28 -25.27 -11.81
N TRP A 164 7.31 -25.59 -11.02
CA TRP A 164 8.64 -25.00 -11.12
C TRP A 164 9.73 -26.01 -10.74
N ASP A 165 10.75 -26.17 -11.60
CA ASP A 165 11.86 -27.12 -11.36
C ASP A 165 13.25 -26.45 -11.18
N GLY A 166 13.30 -25.12 -11.29
CA GLY A 166 14.54 -24.32 -11.28
C GLY A 166 14.86 -23.69 -12.64
N GLU A 167 14.35 -24.25 -13.74
CA GLU A 167 14.59 -23.78 -15.11
C GLU A 167 13.31 -23.55 -15.89
N ARG A 168 12.28 -24.37 -15.65
CA ARG A 168 11.01 -24.36 -16.35
C ARG A 168 9.88 -23.97 -15.41
N PHE A 169 9.11 -23.00 -15.87
CA PHE A 169 7.85 -22.59 -15.27
C PHE A 169 6.71 -23.05 -16.17
N ALA A 170 5.68 -23.66 -15.58
CA ALA A 170 4.43 -23.92 -16.27
C ALA A 170 3.25 -23.53 -15.39
N LEU A 171 2.23 -22.95 -16.01
CA LEU A 171 0.94 -22.65 -15.38
C LEU A 171 -0.18 -23.06 -16.33
N ALA A 172 -1.10 -23.87 -15.84
CA ALA A 172 -2.34 -24.22 -16.54
C ALA A 172 -3.52 -23.62 -15.77
N LEU A 173 -4.23 -22.69 -16.40
CA LEU A 173 -5.37 -22.02 -15.78
C LEU A 173 -6.67 -22.72 -16.14
N GLU A 174 -7.39 -23.21 -15.14
CA GLU A 174 -8.69 -23.86 -15.35
C GLU A 174 -9.84 -22.88 -15.21
N GLU A 175 -9.84 -22.08 -14.15
CA GLU A 175 -10.93 -21.15 -13.85
C GLU A 175 -10.41 -19.76 -13.50
N GLY A 176 -11.09 -18.76 -14.04
CA GLY A 176 -10.88 -17.35 -13.74
C GLY A 176 -9.80 -16.70 -14.61
N ARG A 177 -9.10 -15.74 -14.01
CA ARG A 177 -8.11 -14.91 -14.70
C ARG A 177 -6.92 -14.66 -13.79
N VAL A 178 -5.73 -14.93 -14.33
CA VAL A 178 -4.47 -14.83 -13.59
C VAL A 178 -3.59 -13.76 -14.22
N ARG A 179 -2.82 -13.06 -13.40
CA ARG A 179 -1.79 -12.14 -13.87
C ARG A 179 -0.41 -12.69 -13.52
N ILE A 180 0.40 -12.98 -14.53
CA ILE A 180 1.76 -13.52 -14.38
C ILE A 180 2.76 -12.42 -14.72
N SER A 181 3.86 -12.35 -13.97
CA SER A 181 5.01 -11.49 -14.28
C SER A 181 6.32 -12.21 -13.97
N GLY A 182 7.39 -11.93 -14.73
CA GLY A 182 8.70 -12.54 -14.55
C GLY A 182 9.79 -11.88 -15.41
N PRO A 183 11.05 -12.33 -15.32
CA PRO A 183 12.18 -11.69 -15.98
C PRO A 183 12.14 -11.79 -17.52
N THR A 184 11.57 -12.87 -18.06
CA THR A 184 11.35 -13.07 -19.51
C THR A 184 9.92 -12.75 -19.96
N LEU A 185 9.00 -12.59 -19.00
CA LEU A 185 7.59 -12.34 -19.24
C LEU A 185 7.21 -11.01 -18.57
N ASN A 186 6.99 -9.96 -19.38
CA ASN A 186 6.33 -8.75 -18.87
C ASN A 186 4.99 -9.12 -18.20
N GLU A 187 4.38 -8.18 -17.46
CA GLU A 187 3.07 -8.46 -16.86
C GLU A 187 2.04 -8.87 -17.93
N ARG A 188 1.53 -10.09 -17.80
CA ARG A 188 0.62 -10.72 -18.77
C ARG A 188 -0.59 -11.29 -18.03
N VAL A 189 -1.74 -11.12 -18.66
CA VAL A 189 -3.00 -11.72 -18.21
C VAL A 189 -3.18 -13.04 -18.96
N VAL A 190 -3.57 -14.06 -18.20
CA VAL A 190 -3.90 -15.42 -18.67
C VAL A 190 -5.36 -15.66 -18.32
N ASP A 191 -6.15 -16.10 -19.31
CA ASP A 191 -7.55 -16.43 -19.15
C ASP A 191 -7.74 -17.97 -19.05
N ALA A 192 -8.86 -18.40 -18.48
CA ALA A 192 -9.20 -19.82 -18.33
C ALA A 192 -9.04 -20.62 -19.64
N GLY A 193 -8.46 -21.81 -19.56
CA GLY A 193 -8.14 -22.68 -20.69
C GLY A 193 -6.78 -22.41 -21.33
N GLU A 194 -6.04 -21.40 -20.89
CA GLU A 194 -4.68 -21.14 -21.39
C GLU A 194 -3.62 -21.83 -20.53
N THR A 195 -2.59 -22.36 -21.20
CA THR A 195 -1.37 -22.86 -20.54
C THR A 195 -0.18 -22.02 -20.94
N VAL A 196 0.54 -21.50 -19.95
CA VAL A 196 1.79 -20.75 -20.14
C VAL A 196 2.96 -21.64 -19.76
N ARG A 197 3.89 -21.84 -20.69
CA ARG A 197 5.17 -22.51 -20.44
C ARG A 197 6.32 -21.57 -20.75
N VAL A 198 7.26 -21.46 -19.80
CA VAL A 198 8.44 -20.62 -19.92
C VAL A 198 9.67 -21.44 -19.55
N ALA A 199 10.60 -21.58 -20.49
CA ALA A 199 11.93 -22.13 -20.23
C ALA A 199 12.95 -20.99 -20.14
N LEU A 200 13.61 -20.83 -18.99
CA LEU A 200 14.56 -19.74 -18.78
C LEU A 200 15.83 -19.89 -19.63
N SER A 201 16.27 -21.12 -19.87
CA SER A 201 17.45 -21.45 -20.67
C SER A 201 17.30 -21.04 -22.15
N GLU A 202 16.08 -21.04 -22.68
CA GLU A 202 15.80 -20.76 -24.09
C GLU A 202 15.18 -19.37 -24.32
N ARG A 203 14.86 -18.63 -23.25
CA ARG A 203 14.07 -17.37 -23.27
C ARG A 203 12.81 -17.45 -24.15
N ARG A 204 12.24 -18.65 -24.29
CA ARG A 204 11.05 -18.87 -25.10
C ARG A 204 9.84 -18.94 -24.18
N VAL A 205 8.83 -18.15 -24.55
CA VAL A 205 7.50 -18.18 -23.94
C VAL A 205 6.59 -18.87 -24.95
N GLU A 206 6.10 -20.05 -24.58
CA GLU A 206 5.11 -20.77 -25.39
C GLU A 206 3.78 -20.69 -24.65
N ILE A 207 2.82 -20.03 -25.28
CA ILE A 207 1.43 -19.98 -24.82
C ILE A 207 0.67 -20.88 -25.77
N VAL A 208 0.25 -22.01 -25.24
CA VAL A 208 -0.57 -22.97 -25.98
C VAL A 208 -1.97 -22.81 -25.41
N GLN A 209 -2.95 -22.49 -26.26
CA GLN A 209 -4.33 -22.71 -25.87
C GLN A 209 -4.45 -24.21 -25.60
N ALA A 210 -4.84 -24.59 -24.39
CA ALA A 210 -5.06 -25.98 -24.11
C ALA A 210 -6.27 -26.41 -24.94
N GLU A 211 -6.03 -27.01 -26.11
CA GLU A 211 -6.87 -28.12 -26.53
C GLU A 211 -6.92 -29.06 -25.32
N PRO A 212 -8.12 -29.52 -24.91
CA PRO A 212 -8.26 -30.31 -23.70
C PRO A 212 -7.32 -31.51 -23.82
N ALA A 213 -6.27 -31.50 -23.01
CA ALA A 213 -5.37 -32.64 -22.92
C ALA A 213 -6.24 -33.84 -22.52
N PRO A 214 -6.20 -34.96 -23.25
CA PRO A 214 -6.85 -36.17 -22.81
C PRO A 214 -6.32 -36.47 -21.42
N ALA A 215 -7.22 -36.60 -20.43
CA ALA A 215 -6.85 -37.11 -19.13
C ALA A 215 -6.00 -38.37 -19.33
N GLU A 216 -4.75 -38.35 -18.85
CA GLU A 216 -3.89 -39.53 -18.92
C GLU A 216 -4.64 -40.69 -18.26
N PRO A 217 -4.97 -41.76 -19.00
CA PRO A 217 -5.67 -42.88 -18.41
C PRO A 217 -4.71 -43.61 -17.48
N ARG A 218 -5.05 -43.63 -16.19
CA ARG A 218 -4.54 -44.65 -15.27
C ARG A 218 -4.78 -46.01 -15.92
N THR A 219 -3.70 -46.74 -16.18
CA THR A 219 -3.73 -48.07 -16.77
C THR A 219 -4.56 -49.03 -15.92
N ALA A 220 -5.64 -49.56 -16.48
CA ALA A 220 -6.25 -50.82 -16.06
C ALA A 220 -6.93 -51.49 -17.27
N ASN A 221 -6.25 -52.52 -17.80
CA ASN A 221 -6.74 -53.69 -18.53
C ASN A 221 -7.83 -53.57 -19.63
N ALA A 222 -7.36 -53.81 -20.85
CA ALA A 222 -7.88 -54.71 -21.89
C ALA A 222 -9.35 -55.19 -21.83
N ARG A 223 -10.15 -54.76 -22.81
CA ARG A 223 -10.67 -55.65 -23.87
C ARG A 223 -11.42 -54.88 -24.98
N GLY A 224 -10.98 -55.17 -26.21
CA GLY A 224 -11.68 -55.14 -27.50
C GLY A 224 -12.82 -54.15 -27.77
N ALA A 225 -12.60 -53.27 -28.75
CA ALA A 225 -13.55 -53.01 -29.82
C ALA A 225 -12.83 -52.34 -31.01
N GLU A 226 -13.03 -52.93 -32.19
CA GLU A 226 -12.57 -52.52 -33.51
C GLU A 226 -13.36 -51.28 -34.02
N PRO A 227 -12.86 -50.48 -34.97
CA PRO A 227 -13.38 -49.15 -35.28
C PRO A 227 -14.40 -49.12 -36.44
N GLU A 228 -15.40 -48.24 -36.36
CA GLU A 228 -16.27 -47.83 -37.48
C GLU A 228 -16.38 -46.28 -37.53
N PRO A 229 -16.69 -45.68 -38.70
CA PRO A 229 -15.98 -44.52 -39.20
C PRO A 229 -16.69 -43.18 -38.98
N ALA A 230 -15.90 -42.11 -39.08
CA ALA A 230 -16.34 -40.73 -39.08
C ALA A 230 -17.28 -40.39 -40.26
N PRO A 231 -18.22 -39.44 -40.08
CA PRO A 231 -18.67 -38.62 -41.18
C PRO A 231 -17.74 -37.41 -41.35
N ARG A 232 -17.45 -37.19 -42.63
CA ARG A 232 -16.61 -36.17 -43.24
C ARG A 232 -17.34 -34.83 -43.32
N VAL A 233 -16.67 -33.78 -42.83
CA VAL A 233 -16.54 -32.41 -43.35
C VAL A 233 -17.79 -31.69 -43.88
N GLU A 234 -18.14 -30.58 -43.23
CA GLU A 234 -18.42 -29.33 -43.96
C GLU A 234 -17.55 -28.21 -43.37
N GLU A 235 -16.49 -27.86 -44.10
CA GLU A 235 -15.80 -26.58 -43.99
C GLU A 235 -16.80 -25.46 -44.28
N ARG A 236 -17.04 -24.61 -43.28
CA ARG A 236 -17.65 -23.30 -43.51
C ARG A 236 -16.56 -22.26 -43.39
N THR A 237 -16.20 -21.76 -44.56
CA THR A 237 -15.22 -20.73 -44.85
C THR A 237 -15.38 -19.49 -43.97
N ASP A 238 -14.25 -19.00 -43.45
CA ASP A 238 -14.07 -17.68 -42.86
C ASP A 238 -14.50 -16.57 -43.82
N ALA A 239 -15.60 -15.88 -43.50
CA ALA A 239 -15.91 -14.59 -44.11
C ALA A 239 -16.88 -13.73 -43.28
N GLU A 240 -16.95 -13.85 -41.95
CA GLU A 240 -17.65 -12.83 -41.15
C GLU A 240 -17.22 -12.81 -39.68
N ARG A 241 -15.92 -12.60 -39.44
CA ARG A 241 -15.47 -12.09 -38.15
C ARG A 241 -15.93 -10.63 -38.05
N ALA A 242 -17.14 -10.46 -37.54
CA ALA A 242 -17.75 -9.18 -37.24
C ALA A 242 -16.77 -8.28 -36.47
N GLU A 243 -16.28 -7.27 -37.17
CA GLU A 243 -15.56 -6.14 -36.61
C GLU A 243 -16.51 -5.40 -35.66
N ALA A 244 -16.30 -5.57 -34.35
CA ALA A 244 -17.03 -4.80 -33.35
C ALA A 244 -16.74 -3.29 -33.60
N PRO A 245 -17.78 -2.44 -33.74
CA PRO A 245 -17.57 -1.06 -34.15
C PRO A 245 -16.84 -0.29 -33.06
N ARG A 246 -15.72 0.35 -33.43
CA ARG A 246 -14.98 1.27 -32.53
C ARG A 246 -15.95 2.38 -32.08
N PRO A 247 -16.11 2.63 -30.77
CA PRO A 247 -17.06 3.64 -30.29
C PRO A 247 -16.64 5.03 -30.77
N THR A 248 -17.59 5.74 -31.38
CA THR A 248 -17.42 7.10 -31.90
C THR A 248 -17.03 8.10 -30.79
N PRO A 249 -16.32 9.20 -31.12
CA PRO A 249 -15.80 10.16 -30.13
C PRO A 249 -16.88 10.79 -29.24
N ARG A 250 -18.13 10.91 -29.71
CA ARG A 250 -19.26 11.40 -28.88
C ARG A 250 -19.67 10.43 -27.78
N ARG A 251 -19.44 9.12 -27.94
CA ARG A 251 -19.73 8.09 -26.91
C ARG A 251 -18.61 8.00 -25.87
N ARG A 252 -17.36 8.27 -26.26
CA ARG A 252 -16.22 8.41 -25.33
C ARG A 252 -16.45 9.53 -24.30
N ALA A 253 -17.05 10.64 -24.73
CA ALA A 253 -17.37 11.78 -23.86
C ALA A 253 -18.42 11.48 -22.76
N ARG A 254 -19.16 10.36 -22.84
CA ARG A 254 -20.12 9.94 -21.79
C ARG A 254 -19.52 8.97 -20.77
N ILE A 255 -18.32 8.44 -21.01
CA ILE A 255 -17.64 7.53 -20.09
C ILE A 255 -16.68 8.36 -19.25
N ASP A 256 -17.00 8.56 -17.97
CA ASP A 256 -16.14 9.30 -17.05
C ASP A 256 -14.93 8.45 -16.69
N TRP A 257 -13.77 8.80 -17.27
CA TRP A 257 -12.50 8.14 -16.97
C TRP A 257 -12.17 8.15 -15.47
N ARG A 258 -12.65 9.15 -14.70
CA ARG A 258 -12.43 9.21 -13.26
C ARG A 258 -13.13 8.07 -12.54
N ARG A 259 -14.33 7.71 -12.97
CA ARG A 259 -15.08 6.58 -12.42
C ARG A 259 -14.33 5.28 -12.69
N LEU A 260 -13.92 5.04 -13.94
CA LEU A 260 -13.13 3.86 -14.32
C LEU A 260 -11.83 3.76 -13.52
N ALA A 261 -11.13 4.88 -13.34
CA ALA A 261 -9.89 4.92 -12.56
C ALA A 261 -10.10 4.54 -11.09
N ARG A 262 -11.22 4.96 -10.48
CA ARG A 262 -11.58 4.61 -9.09
C ARG A 262 -12.07 3.17 -8.95
N GLU A 263 -12.73 2.63 -9.96
CA GLU A 263 -13.17 1.23 -10.04
C GLU A 263 -12.01 0.25 -10.37
N GLY A 264 -10.76 0.70 -10.39
CA GLY A 264 -9.60 -0.16 -10.69
C GLY A 264 -9.42 -0.49 -12.18
N ARG A 265 -10.34 -0.04 -13.05
CA ARG A 265 -10.29 -0.21 -14.51
C ARG A 265 -9.33 0.77 -15.14
N HIS A 266 -8.07 0.68 -14.74
CA HIS A 266 -7.04 1.67 -15.06
C HIS A 266 -6.78 1.76 -16.56
N ALA A 267 -6.57 0.63 -17.26
CA ALA A 267 -6.33 0.63 -18.70
C ALA A 267 -7.45 1.37 -19.47
N ASP A 268 -8.71 1.00 -19.21
CA ASP A 268 -9.88 1.64 -19.82
C ASP A 268 -9.95 3.14 -19.51
N ALA A 269 -9.63 3.54 -18.28
CA ALA A 269 -9.55 4.95 -17.89
C ALA A 269 -8.50 5.71 -18.72
N LEU A 270 -7.32 5.12 -18.95
CA LEU A 270 -6.27 5.75 -19.76
C LEU A 270 -6.63 5.84 -21.24
N GLU A 271 -7.48 4.95 -21.75
CA GLU A 271 -7.93 4.98 -23.14
C GLU A 271 -8.97 6.07 -23.41
N VAL A 272 -9.87 6.31 -22.45
CA VAL A 272 -10.98 7.28 -22.63
C VAL A 272 -10.65 8.67 -22.07
N ALA A 273 -9.62 8.80 -21.24
CA ALA A 273 -9.17 10.10 -20.73
C ALA A 273 -8.63 11.00 -21.86
N ASP A 274 -9.10 12.25 -21.86
CA ASP A 274 -8.51 13.32 -22.67
C ASP A 274 -7.21 13.82 -21.99
N TRP A 275 -6.10 13.15 -22.31
CA TRP A 275 -4.80 13.38 -21.68
C TRP A 275 -4.33 14.82 -21.78
N ASP A 276 -4.39 15.40 -22.97
CA ASP A 276 -3.89 16.76 -23.21
C ASP A 276 -4.68 17.77 -22.37
N ARG A 277 -6.01 17.62 -22.32
CA ARG A 277 -6.86 18.47 -21.49
C ARG A 277 -6.62 18.29 -20.00
N VAL A 278 -6.50 17.05 -19.52
CA VAL A 278 -6.30 16.80 -18.08
C VAL A 278 -4.91 17.28 -17.64
N LEU A 279 -3.86 17.06 -18.43
CA LEU A 279 -2.52 17.57 -18.15
C LEU A 279 -2.48 19.10 -18.13
N ALA A 280 -3.12 19.75 -19.12
CA ALA A 280 -3.13 21.20 -19.25
C ALA A 280 -4.00 21.92 -18.21
N THR A 281 -5.19 21.38 -17.89
CA THR A 281 -6.20 22.11 -17.10
C THR A 281 -6.67 21.38 -15.84
N GLY A 282 -6.38 20.09 -15.68
CA GLY A 282 -6.86 19.29 -14.55
C GLY A 282 -6.44 19.82 -13.18
N GLY A 283 -7.31 19.66 -12.18
CA GLY A 283 -6.98 19.96 -10.78
C GLY A 283 -5.95 18.98 -10.21
N PRO A 284 -5.46 19.22 -8.98
CA PRO A 284 -4.48 18.34 -8.36
C PRO A 284 -5.02 16.91 -8.17
N GLU A 285 -6.30 16.76 -7.81
CA GLU A 285 -6.95 15.45 -7.63
C GLU A 285 -7.02 14.66 -8.94
N ASP A 286 -7.32 15.33 -10.05
CA ASP A 286 -7.38 14.70 -11.37
C ASP A 286 -6.00 14.24 -11.85
N LEU A 287 -4.97 15.05 -11.63
CA LEU A 287 -3.61 14.69 -12.01
C LEU A 287 -3.05 13.55 -11.14
N VAL A 288 -3.38 13.53 -9.84
CA VAL A 288 -3.08 12.39 -8.95
C VAL A 288 -3.80 11.13 -9.45
N LEU A 289 -5.10 11.22 -9.71
CA LEU A 289 -5.90 10.07 -10.16
C LEU A 289 -5.40 9.52 -11.50
N LEU A 290 -5.14 10.40 -12.47
CA LEU A 290 -4.62 10.02 -13.79
C LEU A 290 -3.21 9.44 -13.69
N GLY A 291 -2.34 10.05 -12.88
CA GLY A 291 -0.97 9.55 -12.63
C GLY A 291 -0.96 8.18 -11.96
N ASN A 292 -1.83 7.95 -10.97
CA ASN A 292 -1.98 6.67 -10.32
C ASN A 292 -2.60 5.61 -11.23
N ALA A 293 -3.65 5.95 -12.00
CA ALA A 293 -4.22 5.06 -12.99
C ALA A 293 -3.16 4.66 -14.03
N ALA A 294 -2.32 5.59 -14.48
CA ALA A 294 -1.23 5.28 -15.40
C ALA A 294 -0.18 4.36 -14.79
N ARG A 295 0.18 4.59 -13.53
CA ARG A 295 1.14 3.74 -12.81
C ARG A 295 0.61 2.32 -12.61
N LEU A 296 -0.67 2.20 -12.25
CA LEU A 296 -1.32 0.91 -11.98
C LEU A 296 -1.72 0.18 -13.27
N GLY A 297 -2.00 0.92 -14.35
CA GLY A 297 -2.28 0.39 -15.68
C GLY A 297 -1.04 0.08 -16.52
N GLY A 298 0.16 0.06 -15.92
CA GLY A 298 1.39 -0.32 -16.62
C GLY A 298 1.93 0.70 -17.61
N ALA A 299 1.56 1.98 -17.48
CA ALA A 299 2.00 3.07 -18.36
C ALA A 299 2.93 4.08 -17.62
N PRO A 300 4.17 3.70 -17.26
CA PRO A 300 5.05 4.51 -16.41
C PRO A 300 5.45 5.85 -17.03
N ALA A 301 5.58 5.93 -18.36
CA ALA A 301 5.86 7.19 -19.05
C ALA A 301 4.70 8.20 -18.91
N ARG A 302 3.46 7.71 -19.04
CA ARG A 302 2.25 8.52 -18.85
C ARG A 302 2.06 8.92 -17.38
N ALA A 303 2.37 8.02 -16.44
CA ALA A 303 2.38 8.32 -15.02
C ALA A 303 3.35 9.46 -14.68
N ARG A 304 4.57 9.38 -15.22
CA ARG A 304 5.57 10.44 -15.08
C ARG A 304 5.05 11.78 -15.61
N ALA A 305 4.43 11.79 -16.79
CA ALA A 305 3.88 13.02 -17.38
C ALA A 305 2.82 13.68 -16.47
N ALA A 306 1.86 12.92 -15.97
CA ALA A 306 0.81 13.44 -15.06
C ALA A 306 1.37 13.95 -13.73
N LEU A 307 2.30 13.22 -13.12
CA LEU A 307 2.94 13.62 -11.86
C LEU A 307 3.87 14.84 -12.03
N THR A 308 4.55 14.96 -13.17
CA THR A 308 5.31 16.17 -13.50
C THR A 308 4.39 17.37 -13.71
N ALA A 309 3.28 17.20 -14.45
CA ALA A 309 2.28 18.26 -14.62
C ALA A 309 1.69 18.72 -13.28
N LEU A 310 1.39 17.78 -12.37
CA LEU A 310 0.92 18.07 -11.00
C LEU A 310 1.91 18.96 -10.24
N ARG A 311 3.19 18.61 -10.26
CA ARG A 311 4.22 19.39 -9.55
C ARG A 311 4.46 20.76 -10.17
N MET A 312 4.40 20.86 -11.49
CA MET A 312 4.59 22.13 -12.19
C MET A 312 3.43 23.10 -11.97
N ARG A 313 2.19 22.59 -11.96
CA ARG A 313 0.98 23.41 -11.91
C ARG A 313 0.47 23.67 -10.49
N HIS A 314 0.75 22.76 -9.57
CA HIS A 314 0.27 22.83 -8.18
C HIS A 314 1.42 22.71 -7.17
N PRO A 315 2.50 23.52 -7.28
CA PRO A 315 3.65 23.43 -6.37
C PRO A 315 3.25 23.72 -4.92
N GLY A 316 3.93 23.08 -3.96
CA GLY A 316 3.69 23.28 -2.53
C GLY A 316 2.46 22.58 -1.96
N THR A 317 1.65 21.92 -2.79
CA THR A 317 0.53 21.10 -2.31
C THR A 317 1.02 19.74 -1.76
N PRO A 318 0.31 19.13 -0.79
CA PRO A 318 0.60 17.77 -0.33
C PRO A 318 0.65 16.75 -1.48
N GLN A 319 -0.23 16.90 -2.47
CA GLN A 319 -0.31 16.09 -3.67
C GLN A 319 0.96 16.21 -4.52
N ALA A 320 1.50 17.43 -4.67
CA ALA A 320 2.77 17.64 -5.36
C ALA A 320 3.94 17.01 -4.61
N ALA A 321 3.98 17.08 -3.28
CA ALA A 321 5.00 16.43 -2.47
C ALA A 321 4.92 14.89 -2.59
N GLU A 322 3.72 14.31 -2.55
CA GLU A 322 3.50 12.89 -2.83
C GLU A 322 3.96 12.50 -4.24
N ALA A 323 3.73 13.37 -5.23
CA ALA A 323 4.17 13.15 -6.60
C ALA A 323 5.70 13.04 -6.72
N ALA A 324 6.49 13.74 -5.90
CA ALA A 324 7.94 13.53 -5.87
C ALA A 324 8.30 12.11 -5.43
N PHE A 325 7.65 11.58 -4.40
CA PHE A 325 7.88 10.20 -3.98
C PHE A 325 7.52 9.20 -5.09
N LEU A 326 6.39 9.38 -5.76
CA LEU A 326 5.96 8.52 -6.86
C LEU A 326 6.88 8.61 -8.08
N LEU A 327 7.37 9.81 -8.43
CA LEU A 327 8.38 10.01 -9.48
C LEU A 327 9.69 9.30 -9.14
N GLY A 328 10.10 9.31 -7.87
CA GLY A 328 11.26 8.55 -7.39
C GLY A 328 11.09 7.04 -7.60
N ARG A 329 9.91 6.49 -7.27
CA ARG A 329 9.61 5.07 -7.53
C ARG A 329 9.62 4.72 -9.02
N LEU A 330 9.05 5.57 -9.87
CA LEU A 330 9.07 5.39 -11.33
C LEU A 330 10.49 5.45 -11.89
N ALA A 331 11.33 6.33 -11.35
CA ALA A 331 12.74 6.42 -11.74
C ALA A 331 13.54 5.18 -11.30
N LEU A 332 13.35 4.67 -10.08
CA LEU A 332 13.96 3.42 -9.63
C LEU A 332 13.54 2.23 -10.50
N GLY A 333 12.25 2.09 -10.79
CA GLY A 333 11.74 1.00 -11.65
C GLY A 333 12.28 1.06 -13.09
N ALA A 334 12.69 2.25 -13.55
CA ALA A 334 13.33 2.45 -14.84
C ALA A 334 14.87 2.33 -14.81
N GLY A 335 15.46 1.90 -13.69
CA GLY A 335 16.91 1.81 -13.52
C GLY A 335 17.64 3.16 -13.39
N ARG A 336 16.91 4.29 -13.31
CA ARG A 336 17.48 5.64 -13.17
C ARG A 336 17.68 6.00 -11.71
N ALA A 337 18.63 5.32 -11.07
CA ALA A 337 18.88 5.43 -9.63
C ALA A 337 19.23 6.85 -9.16
N ALA A 338 20.05 7.58 -9.93
CA ALA A 338 20.44 8.95 -9.60
C ALA A 338 19.23 9.91 -9.58
N ASP A 339 18.38 9.85 -10.62
CA ASP A 339 17.13 10.62 -10.68
C ASP A 339 16.22 10.28 -9.51
N ALA A 340 16.11 8.99 -9.18
CA ALA A 340 15.28 8.55 -8.08
C ALA A 340 15.75 9.11 -6.73
N ALA A 341 17.06 9.12 -6.50
CA ALA A 341 17.63 9.68 -5.28
C ALA A 341 17.30 11.17 -5.14
N ALA A 342 17.40 11.94 -6.24
CA ALA A 342 17.01 13.35 -6.26
C ALA A 342 15.51 13.54 -5.95
N TRP A 343 14.64 12.69 -6.50
CA TRP A 343 13.20 12.73 -6.22
C TRP A 343 12.87 12.39 -4.77
N PHE A 344 13.50 11.35 -4.19
CA PHE A 344 13.28 11.02 -2.78
C PHE A 344 13.83 12.08 -1.83
N GLU A 345 14.95 12.72 -2.17
CA GLU A 345 15.45 13.87 -1.43
C GLU A 345 14.44 15.02 -1.40
N ARG A 346 13.85 15.33 -2.56
CA ARG A 346 12.78 16.32 -2.70
C ARG A 346 11.56 15.96 -1.84
N ALA A 347 11.12 14.70 -1.89
CA ALA A 347 9.98 14.22 -1.12
C ALA A 347 10.20 14.33 0.40
N VAL A 348 11.42 14.04 0.89
CA VAL A 348 11.77 14.18 2.32
C VAL A 348 11.80 15.65 2.75
N ALA A 349 12.22 16.55 1.87
CA ALA A 349 12.31 17.98 2.14
C ALA A 349 10.93 18.67 2.12
N GLU A 350 10.07 18.31 1.17
CA GLU A 350 8.77 18.95 0.96
C GLU A 350 7.67 18.45 1.91
N SER A 351 7.88 17.31 2.59
CA SER A 351 6.94 16.80 3.60
C SER A 351 7.66 16.26 4.83
N PRO A 352 8.17 17.14 5.72
CA PRO A 352 8.91 16.77 6.93
C PRO A 352 8.10 15.93 7.94
N ASP A 353 6.78 16.03 7.93
CA ASP A 353 5.86 15.26 8.80
C ASP A 353 4.88 14.40 7.99
N GLY A 354 5.14 14.23 6.68
CA GLY A 354 4.27 13.48 5.78
C GLY A 354 4.35 11.96 5.99
N PRO A 355 3.27 11.22 5.66
CA PRO A 355 3.18 9.79 5.95
C PRO A 355 4.25 8.95 5.22
N GLN A 356 4.69 9.40 4.03
CA GLN A 356 5.70 8.69 3.24
C GLN A 356 7.13 9.10 3.59
N ARG A 357 7.36 10.03 4.51
CA ARG A 357 8.71 10.57 4.74
C ARG A 357 9.73 9.52 5.16
N MET A 358 9.38 8.68 6.14
CA MET A 358 10.27 7.61 6.60
C MET A 358 10.63 6.68 5.43
N VAL A 359 9.62 6.29 4.64
CA VAL A 359 9.80 5.43 3.47
C VAL A 359 10.67 6.12 2.41
N ALA A 360 10.41 7.39 2.09
CA ALA A 360 11.20 8.18 1.14
C ALA A 360 12.65 8.32 1.60
N ALA A 361 12.89 8.58 2.89
CA ALA A 361 14.23 8.68 3.46
C ALA A 361 15.01 7.36 3.35
N GLY A 362 14.34 6.23 3.56
CA GLY A 362 14.92 4.90 3.38
C GLY A 362 15.21 4.58 1.91
N ARG A 363 14.23 4.81 1.02
CA ARG A 363 14.38 4.61 -0.43
C ARG A 363 15.46 5.50 -1.05
N ARG A 364 15.72 6.67 -0.47
CA ARG A 364 16.84 7.54 -0.88
C ARG A 364 18.20 6.88 -0.65
N ILE A 365 18.37 6.12 0.43
CA ILE A 365 19.62 5.39 0.71
C ILE A 365 19.85 4.36 -0.39
N GLU A 366 18.86 3.50 -0.61
CA GLU A 366 18.86 2.46 -1.65
C GLU A 366 19.11 3.04 -3.05
N ALA A 367 18.49 4.20 -3.36
CA ALA A 367 18.70 4.87 -4.65
C ALA A 367 20.13 5.40 -4.80
N TYR A 368 20.75 5.94 -3.75
CA TYR A 368 22.14 6.38 -3.80
C TYR A 368 23.12 5.21 -3.91
N GLU A 369 22.87 4.09 -3.23
CA GLU A 369 23.66 2.86 -3.39
C GLU A 369 23.61 2.34 -4.82
N ARG A 370 22.40 2.21 -5.41
CA ARG A 370 22.26 1.78 -6.81
C ARG A 370 22.85 2.77 -7.82
N ALA A 371 22.96 4.04 -7.46
CA ALA A 371 23.63 5.05 -8.26
C ALA A 371 25.16 5.04 -8.11
N GLY A 372 25.72 4.19 -7.24
CA GLY A 372 27.15 4.17 -6.91
C GLY A 372 27.63 5.40 -6.14
N ASN A 373 26.71 6.23 -5.61
CA ASN A 373 27.07 7.43 -4.85
C ASN A 373 27.16 7.13 -3.36
N GLU A 374 28.23 6.44 -2.97
CA GLU A 374 28.42 5.98 -1.61
C GLU A 374 28.46 7.12 -0.57
N ILE A 375 29.04 8.27 -0.94
CA ILE A 375 29.14 9.43 -0.03
C ILE A 375 27.73 9.94 0.30
N ALA A 376 26.87 10.08 -0.71
CA ALA A 376 25.49 10.50 -0.51
C ALA A 376 24.67 9.42 0.21
N ALA A 377 24.88 8.13 -0.09
CA ALA A 377 24.25 7.01 0.59
C ALA A 377 24.56 7.01 2.10
N ARG A 378 25.84 7.13 2.48
CA ARG A 378 26.28 7.22 3.88
C ARG A 378 25.71 8.43 4.58
N ARG A 379 25.72 9.61 3.94
CA ARG A 379 25.11 10.83 4.51
C ARG A 379 23.61 10.65 4.73
N ALA A 380 22.90 10.05 3.76
CA ALA A 380 21.48 9.75 3.86
C ALA A 380 21.21 8.75 4.99
N ALA A 381 22.04 7.71 5.14
CA ALA A 381 21.96 6.70 6.19
C ALA A 381 22.11 7.28 7.59
N ARG A 382 23.12 8.14 7.84
CA ARG A 382 23.25 8.85 9.12
C ARG A 382 22.02 9.71 9.44
N SER A 383 21.53 10.45 8.44
CA SER A 383 20.34 11.30 8.60
C SER A 383 19.06 10.49 8.86
N TYR A 384 18.97 9.29 8.30
CA TYR A 384 17.89 8.35 8.54
C TYR A 384 17.94 7.81 9.96
N LEU A 385 19.08 7.25 10.40
CA LEU A 385 19.24 6.68 11.74
C LEU A 385 19.04 7.69 12.87
N ALA A 386 19.42 8.95 12.66
CA ALA A 386 19.19 10.02 13.63
C ALA A 386 17.70 10.27 13.93
N ARG A 387 16.79 9.89 13.03
CA ARG A 387 15.34 10.13 13.19
C ARG A 387 14.52 8.85 13.29
N HIS A 388 14.97 7.80 12.61
CA HIS A 388 14.28 6.52 12.48
C HIS A 388 15.24 5.38 12.84
N PRO A 389 15.76 5.34 14.09
CA PRO A 389 16.80 4.40 14.49
C PRO A 389 16.37 2.94 14.36
N GLU A 390 15.07 2.65 14.44
CA GLU A 390 14.48 1.31 14.32
C GLU A 390 13.59 1.15 13.07
N GLY A 391 13.65 2.10 12.12
CA GLY A 391 12.79 2.04 10.95
C GLY A 391 13.18 0.92 9.96
N PRO A 392 12.37 0.64 8.93
CA PRO A 392 12.56 -0.50 8.00
C PRO A 392 13.92 -0.54 7.28
N HIS A 393 14.56 0.61 7.07
CA HIS A 393 15.87 0.71 6.40
C HIS A 393 17.03 0.91 7.41
N ALA A 394 16.80 0.71 8.72
CA ALA A 394 17.80 0.95 9.75
C ALA A 394 18.97 -0.05 9.68
N ALA A 395 18.70 -1.33 9.41
CA ALA A 395 19.75 -2.34 9.27
C ALA A 395 20.73 -1.99 8.13
N GLU A 396 20.16 -1.65 6.97
CA GLU A 396 20.90 -1.15 5.80
C GLU A 396 21.70 0.11 6.13
N ALA A 397 21.05 1.11 6.70
CA ALA A 397 21.69 2.36 7.09
C ALA A 397 22.86 2.16 8.07
N ARG A 398 22.74 1.21 9.02
CA ARG A 398 23.83 0.88 9.95
C ARG A 398 25.01 0.22 9.25
N ARG A 399 24.77 -0.68 8.30
CA ARG A 399 25.83 -1.32 7.50
C ARG A 399 26.68 -0.25 6.79
N LEU A 400 26.04 0.65 6.07
CA LEU A 400 26.71 1.74 5.34
C LEU A 400 27.50 2.68 6.24
N VAL A 401 27.04 2.92 7.47
CA VAL A 401 27.77 3.76 8.43
C VAL A 401 28.94 2.98 9.05
N ALA A 402 28.78 1.68 9.31
CA ALA A 402 29.79 0.83 9.96
C ALA A 402 30.98 0.49 9.06
N GLU A 403 30.78 0.33 7.75
CA GLU A 403 31.84 0.11 6.74
C GLU A 403 32.91 1.22 6.73
N THR A 404 32.62 2.37 7.34
CA THR A 404 33.56 3.47 7.53
C THR A 404 34.29 3.49 8.87
N THR A 405 34.22 2.46 9.73
CA THR A 405 35.13 2.40 10.89
C THR A 405 36.52 2.03 10.37
N PRO A 406 37.48 2.98 10.26
CA PRO A 406 38.84 2.59 10.00
C PRO A 406 39.29 1.80 11.24
N LEU A 407 40.02 0.71 11.02
CA LEU A 407 40.77 0.04 12.07
C LEU A 407 41.42 1.12 12.97
N ALA A 408 41.14 1.05 14.27
CA ALA A 408 41.64 1.99 15.26
C ALA A 408 43.10 2.35 14.96
N ALA A 409 43.39 3.65 14.85
CA ALA A 409 44.76 4.12 14.76
C ALA A 409 45.56 3.49 15.91
N PRO A 410 46.74 2.88 15.66
CA PRO A 410 47.50 2.25 16.72
C PRO A 410 47.80 3.30 17.79
N THR A 411 47.31 3.03 19.00
CA THR A 411 47.55 3.82 20.20
C THR A 411 49.06 3.97 20.34
N ARG A 412 49.58 5.17 20.08
CA ARG A 412 50.96 5.49 20.44
C ARG A 412 51.06 5.33 21.97
N PRO A 413 51.97 4.51 22.50
CA PRO A 413 52.12 4.41 23.95
C PRO A 413 52.59 5.78 24.47
N ALA A 414 51.87 6.28 25.47
CA ALA A 414 52.20 7.50 26.16
C ALA A 414 53.59 7.37 26.80
N ARG A 415 54.55 8.18 26.32
CA ARG A 415 55.80 8.42 27.04
C ARG A 415 55.50 9.34 28.22
N SER A 416 55.45 8.76 29.42
CA SER A 416 55.49 9.48 30.69
C SER A 416 56.94 9.63 31.16
N ALA A 417 57.48 10.84 31.06
CA ALA A 417 58.57 11.43 31.85
C ALA A 417 58.87 12.79 31.17
N GLY A 418 58.89 13.96 31.79
CA GLY A 418 59.04 14.33 33.19
C GLY A 418 59.93 15.59 33.20
N ARG A 419 59.44 16.65 33.83
CA ARG A 419 60.16 17.84 34.36
C ARG A 419 60.63 18.98 33.43
N GLN A 420 60.11 20.15 33.82
CA GLN A 420 60.77 21.46 34.01
C GLN A 420 60.98 22.37 32.78
N GLY A 421 60.34 23.54 32.83
CA GLY A 421 60.74 24.74 32.05
C GLY A 421 62.01 25.39 32.64
N PRO A 422 62.38 26.64 32.31
CA PRO A 422 61.56 27.70 31.70
C PRO A 422 62.28 28.46 30.56
N GLU A 423 61.68 29.59 30.17
CA GLU A 423 62.30 30.82 29.63
C GLU A 423 62.10 31.22 28.16
N ARG A 424 61.84 32.54 28.09
CA ARG A 424 61.52 33.41 26.97
C ARG A 424 62.69 33.52 26.00
N LEU A 425 62.41 33.59 24.69
CA LEU A 425 62.86 34.71 23.85
C LEU A 425 62.25 34.62 22.44
N ALA A 426 61.66 35.72 21.98
CA ALA A 426 61.50 36.04 20.56
C ALA A 426 62.08 37.46 20.38
N PRO A 427 62.32 37.94 19.15
CA PRO A 427 63.02 37.32 18.02
C PRO A 427 64.19 38.24 17.53
N ALA A 428 65.05 37.77 16.61
CA ALA A 428 65.97 38.65 15.87
C ALA A 428 66.06 38.25 14.38
N PRO A 429 66.14 39.22 13.46
CA PRO A 429 65.91 39.03 12.03
C PRO A 429 67.19 38.66 11.27
N LEU A 430 67.08 37.80 10.26
CA LEU A 430 68.15 37.54 9.30
C LEU A 430 68.02 38.50 8.11
N ALA A 431 69.14 39.17 7.83
CA ALA A 431 69.38 40.11 6.73
C ALA A 431 69.37 39.44 5.33
N PRO A 432 69.15 40.22 4.25
CA PRO A 432 68.92 39.70 2.90
C PRO A 432 70.20 39.24 2.18
N PRO A 433 70.08 38.33 1.18
CA PRO A 433 71.21 37.84 0.40
C PRO A 433 71.69 38.87 -0.64
N SER A 434 73.02 39.01 -0.70
CA SER A 434 73.76 39.74 -1.71
C SER A 434 73.66 39.04 -3.07
N LEU A 435 73.27 39.80 -4.10
CA LEU A 435 73.34 39.41 -5.51
C LEU A 435 74.78 39.49 -6.03
N PRO A 436 75.20 38.59 -6.94
CA PRO A 436 76.29 38.84 -7.87
C PRO A 436 75.78 39.25 -9.27
N GLU A 437 76.50 40.23 -9.84
CA GLU A 437 76.50 40.82 -11.20
C GLU A 437 75.29 41.65 -11.67
#